data_AF-A0A8S9WD25-F1
#
_entry.id   AF-A0A8S9WD25-F1
#
_cell.length_a   1.000
_cell.length_b   1.000
_cell.length_c   1.000
_cell.angle_alpha   90.00
_cell.angle_beta   90.00
_cell.angle_gamma   90.00
#
_symmetry.space_group_name_H-M   'P 1'
#
loop_
_entity.id
_entity.type
_entity.pdbx_description
1 polymer ?
#
loop_
_entity_poly.entity_id
_entity_poly.type
_entity_poly.pdbx_seq_one_letter_code
_entity_poly.pdbx_strand_id
1 'polypeptide(L)'
;MDNEDYIARSAQLALLLEVSAYPKPGNIDRTHDFVDTNYTHFLASSVAVYPVLRAAATREHGVGELVRTGVAENMAWQRGGNTHFGALLLLVPLAMSAGACKGYKPAELKEKADEIMRNTNVEDAISVYKAFPKAKVKVRSEVPEFDVMDEASLTEILEKELSLYDILT
;
A
#
# COMPACT_ATOMS: atom_id res chain seq x y z
N MET A 1 21.89 -0.38 13.40
CA MET A 1 20.68 -0.77 12.65
C MET A 1 20.51 0.29 11.61
N ASP A 2 20.44 -0.10 10.35
CA ASP A 2 20.35 0.86 9.26
C ASP A 2 18.99 1.58 9.34
N ASN A 3 18.94 2.83 8.87
CA ASN A 3 17.77 3.70 9.07
C ASN A 3 16.52 3.10 8.39
N GLU A 4 16.72 2.49 7.22
CA GLU A 4 15.70 1.80 6.44
C GLU A 4 15.10 0.59 7.18
N ASP A 5 15.91 -0.16 7.93
CA ASP A 5 15.40 -1.29 8.72
C ASP A 5 14.53 -0.81 9.87
N TYR A 6 14.91 0.31 10.53
CA TYR A 6 14.10 0.88 11.58
C TYR A 6 12.72 1.33 11.07
N ILE A 7 12.69 2.00 9.91
CA ILE A 7 11.46 2.45 9.26
C ILE A 7 10.60 1.25 8.87
N ALA A 8 11.18 0.24 8.20
CA ALA A 8 10.47 -0.95 7.75
C ALA A 8 9.88 -1.75 8.92
N ARG A 9 10.64 -1.93 10.01
CA ARG A 9 10.15 -2.62 11.23
C ARG A 9 9.03 -1.83 11.90
N SER A 10 9.11 -0.51 11.91
CA SER A 10 8.06 0.35 12.47
C SER A 10 6.75 0.23 11.67
N ALA A 11 6.84 0.26 10.34
CA ALA A 11 5.70 0.06 9.46
C ALA A 11 5.11 -1.36 9.56
N GLN A 12 5.96 -2.39 9.62
CA GLN A 12 5.52 -3.77 9.85
C GLN A 12 4.84 -3.93 11.21
N LEU A 13 5.39 -3.34 12.27
CA LEU A 13 4.77 -3.36 13.60
C LEU A 13 3.39 -2.69 13.57
N ALA A 14 3.23 -1.59 12.83
CA ALA A 14 1.93 -0.95 12.65
C ALA A 14 0.91 -1.90 12.01
N LEU A 15 1.28 -2.66 10.96
CA LEU A 15 0.41 -3.66 10.35
C LEU A 15 0.01 -4.78 11.32
N LEU A 16 0.97 -5.26 12.13
CA LEU A 16 0.72 -6.29 13.13
C LEU A 16 -0.22 -5.80 14.24
N LEU A 17 -0.05 -4.56 14.70
CA LEU A 17 -0.91 -3.96 15.72
C LEU A 17 -2.32 -3.70 15.17
N GLU A 18 -2.44 -3.31 13.90
CA GLU A 18 -3.72 -3.02 13.24
C GLU A 18 -4.65 -4.24 13.18
N VAL A 19 -4.12 -5.43 12.89
CA VAL A 19 -4.90 -6.67 12.89
C VAL A 19 -5.05 -7.28 14.30
N SER A 20 -4.13 -6.97 15.21
CA SER A 20 -4.18 -7.44 16.61
C SER A 20 -5.15 -6.65 17.48
N ALA A 21 -5.61 -5.48 17.02
CA ALA A 21 -6.54 -4.64 17.74
C ALA A 21 -7.89 -5.35 17.92
N TYR A 22 -8.46 -5.25 19.12
CA TYR A 22 -9.77 -5.80 19.46
C TYR A 22 -10.54 -4.86 20.39
N PRO A 23 -11.84 -4.64 20.18
CA PRO A 23 -12.64 -5.12 19.03
C PRO A 23 -12.38 -4.28 17.77
N LYS A 24 -12.52 -4.88 16.58
CA LYS A 24 -12.44 -4.17 15.29
C LYS A 24 -13.75 -4.29 14.50
N PRO A 25 -14.70 -3.37 14.70
CA PRO A 25 -16.03 -3.48 14.11
C PRO A 25 -16.01 -3.64 12.59
N GLY A 26 -16.64 -4.72 12.09
CA GLY A 26 -16.81 -4.97 10.66
C GLY A 26 -15.55 -5.38 9.90
N ASN A 27 -14.44 -5.67 10.60
CA ASN A 27 -13.16 -6.07 10.01
C ASN A 27 -12.58 -7.30 10.74
N ILE A 28 -11.55 -7.89 10.14
CA ILE A 28 -10.83 -9.01 10.74
C ILE A 28 -10.06 -8.55 11.97
N ASP A 29 -10.20 -9.30 13.06
CA ASP A 29 -9.40 -9.20 14.27
C ASP A 29 -9.08 -10.58 14.83
N ARG A 30 -8.44 -10.65 16.00
CA ARG A 30 -8.05 -11.91 16.67
C ARG A 30 -9.20 -12.90 16.93
N THR A 31 -10.45 -12.43 16.88
CA THR A 31 -11.64 -13.21 17.25
C THR A 31 -12.71 -13.22 16.16
N HIS A 32 -12.50 -12.50 15.06
CA HIS A 32 -13.44 -12.38 13.96
C HIS A 32 -12.72 -12.56 12.63
N ASP A 33 -13.03 -13.67 11.96
CA ASP A 33 -12.52 -13.99 10.62
C ASP A 33 -13.65 -13.90 9.57
N PHE A 34 -13.28 -13.67 8.31
CA PHE A 34 -14.15 -13.92 7.16
C PHE A 34 -13.93 -15.33 6.60
N VAL A 35 -14.85 -15.80 5.75
CA VAL A 35 -14.81 -17.15 5.16
C VAL A 35 -13.47 -17.44 4.48
N ASP A 36 -12.98 -16.48 3.68
CA ASP A 36 -11.77 -16.66 2.88
C ASP A 36 -10.53 -16.00 3.51
N THR A 37 -10.71 -15.07 4.45
CA THR A 37 -9.63 -14.23 4.99
C THR A 37 -9.65 -14.23 6.51
N ASN A 38 -8.52 -14.55 7.13
CA ASN A 38 -8.42 -14.70 8.59
C ASN A 38 -7.22 -13.93 9.16
N TYR A 39 -7.13 -13.89 10.48
CA TYR A 39 -6.05 -13.24 11.22
C TYR A 39 -4.63 -13.71 10.81
N THR A 40 -4.42 -15.01 10.57
CA THR A 40 -3.08 -15.52 10.23
C THR A 40 -2.63 -15.12 8.83
N HIS A 41 -3.55 -14.92 7.89
CA HIS A 41 -3.24 -14.32 6.58
C HIS A 41 -2.70 -12.89 6.74
N PHE A 42 -3.26 -12.09 7.64
CA PHE A 42 -2.74 -10.75 7.94
C PHE A 42 -1.35 -10.81 8.58
N LEU A 43 -1.11 -11.73 9.52
CA LEU A 43 0.23 -11.90 10.10
C LEU A 43 1.28 -12.30 9.05
N ALA A 44 0.98 -13.30 8.23
CA ALA A 44 1.89 -13.76 7.18
C ALA A 44 2.21 -12.65 6.18
N SER A 45 1.18 -11.90 5.76
CA SER A 45 1.36 -10.80 4.82
C SER A 45 2.09 -9.58 5.40
N SER A 46 1.94 -9.29 6.71
CA SER A 46 2.76 -8.28 7.39
C SER A 46 4.26 -8.62 7.38
N VAL A 47 4.59 -9.91 7.49
CA VAL A 47 5.98 -10.39 7.37
C VAL A 47 6.47 -10.25 5.93
N ALA A 48 5.64 -10.68 4.96
CA ALA A 48 5.99 -10.71 3.55
C ALA A 48 6.35 -9.33 2.97
N VAL A 49 5.67 -8.26 3.40
CA VAL A 49 5.88 -6.91 2.84
C VAL A 49 7.09 -6.17 3.41
N TYR A 50 7.82 -6.76 4.38
CA TYR A 50 9.00 -6.13 4.97
C TYR A 50 10.04 -5.66 3.95
N PRO A 51 10.46 -6.46 2.95
CA PRO A 51 11.46 -6.04 1.98
C PRO A 51 11.00 -4.83 1.16
N VAL A 52 9.70 -4.75 0.86
CA VAL A 52 9.10 -3.62 0.13
C VAL A 52 9.10 -2.35 0.98
N LEU A 53 8.75 -2.44 2.26
CA LEU A 53 8.81 -1.29 3.18
C LEU A 53 10.25 -0.79 3.40
N ARG A 54 11.21 -1.72 3.40
CA ARG A 54 12.64 -1.38 3.47
C ARG A 54 13.12 -0.69 2.19
N ALA A 55 12.73 -1.20 1.02
CA ALA A 55 13.03 -0.57 -0.27
C ALA A 55 12.37 0.81 -0.40
N ALA A 56 11.15 0.98 0.11
CA ALA A 56 10.50 2.28 0.17
C ALA A 56 11.34 3.31 0.96
N ALA A 57 11.94 2.91 2.07
CA ALA A 57 12.79 3.81 2.86
C ALA A 57 14.10 4.23 2.16
N THR A 58 14.59 3.49 1.14
CA THR A 58 15.76 3.92 0.34
C THR A 58 15.41 4.97 -0.72
N ARG A 59 14.12 5.05 -1.11
CA ARG A 59 13.58 5.96 -2.14
C ARG A 59 14.18 5.76 -3.53
N GLU A 60 14.64 4.56 -3.85
CA GLU A 60 15.23 4.22 -5.15
C GLU A 60 14.17 3.78 -6.19
N HIS A 61 12.92 3.59 -5.76
CA HIS A 61 11.81 3.11 -6.58
C HIS A 61 10.60 4.05 -6.52
N GLY A 62 9.71 3.96 -7.52
CA GLY A 62 8.44 4.68 -7.56
C GLY A 62 7.41 4.14 -6.55
N VAL A 63 6.46 4.99 -6.16
CA VAL A 63 5.36 4.62 -5.24
C VAL A 63 4.56 3.46 -5.81
N GLY A 64 4.16 3.56 -7.08
CA GLY A 64 3.30 2.55 -7.70
C GLY A 64 3.99 1.22 -7.90
N GLU A 65 5.27 1.22 -8.25
CA GLU A 65 6.10 0.02 -8.36
C GLU A 65 6.18 -0.72 -7.01
N LEU A 66 6.47 0.01 -5.93
CA LEU A 66 6.56 -0.55 -4.59
C LEU A 66 5.21 -1.10 -4.12
N VAL A 67 4.11 -0.39 -4.34
CA VAL A 67 2.76 -0.88 -4.01
C VAL A 67 2.46 -2.18 -4.77
N ARG A 68 2.71 -2.20 -6.08
CA ARG A 68 2.48 -3.40 -6.91
C ARG A 68 3.32 -4.59 -6.46
N THR A 69 4.58 -4.35 -6.09
CA THR A 69 5.48 -5.39 -5.56
C THR A 69 5.01 -5.88 -4.20
N GLY A 70 4.59 -4.99 -3.31
CA GLY A 70 4.03 -5.35 -2.00
C GLY A 70 2.77 -6.19 -2.11
N VAL A 71 1.90 -5.90 -3.09
CA VAL A 71 0.72 -6.73 -3.39
C VAL A 71 1.14 -8.12 -3.87
N ALA A 72 2.15 -8.21 -4.73
CA ALA A 72 2.65 -9.50 -5.22
C ALA A 72 3.24 -10.35 -4.07
N GLU A 73 4.08 -9.76 -3.21
CA GLU A 73 4.65 -10.44 -2.03
C GLU A 73 3.55 -10.90 -1.06
N ASN A 74 2.59 -10.02 -0.78
CA ASN A 74 1.42 -10.34 0.04
C ASN A 74 0.69 -11.58 -0.52
N MET A 75 0.34 -11.58 -1.80
CA MET A 75 -0.41 -12.67 -2.43
C MET A 75 0.40 -13.96 -2.56
N ALA A 76 1.73 -13.90 -2.55
CA ALA A 76 2.60 -15.08 -2.61
C ALA A 76 2.72 -15.82 -1.27
N TRP A 77 2.62 -15.11 -0.15
CA TRP A 77 2.84 -15.66 1.20
C TRP A 77 1.57 -16.15 1.90
N GLN A 78 0.39 -15.83 1.38
CA GLN A 78 -0.90 -16.24 1.95
C GLN A 78 -1.98 -16.44 0.87
N ARG A 79 -3.12 -17.05 1.23
CA ARG A 79 -4.17 -17.43 0.26
C ARG A 79 -5.54 -16.77 0.47
N GLY A 80 -5.67 -15.92 1.48
CA GLY A 80 -6.90 -15.20 1.84
C GLY A 80 -7.18 -13.91 1.08
N GLY A 81 -6.52 -13.64 -0.05
CA GLY A 81 -6.82 -12.48 -0.88
C GLY A 81 -6.32 -11.16 -0.26
N ASN A 82 -7.14 -10.11 -0.33
CA ASN A 82 -6.74 -8.78 0.12
C ASN A 82 -6.59 -8.71 1.65
N THR A 83 -5.37 -8.44 2.12
CA THR A 83 -5.09 -8.12 3.52
C THR A 83 -4.60 -6.68 3.69
N HIS A 84 -3.56 -6.30 2.93
CA HIS A 84 -2.80 -5.06 3.15
C HIS A 84 -2.77 -4.10 1.96
N PHE A 85 -3.61 -4.25 0.93
CA PHE A 85 -3.56 -3.35 -0.24
C PHE A 85 -3.68 -1.87 0.15
N GLY A 86 -4.74 -1.53 0.89
CA GLY A 86 -4.97 -0.15 1.35
C GLY A 86 -3.88 0.32 2.32
N ALA A 87 -3.37 -0.58 3.16
CA ALA A 87 -2.28 -0.26 4.07
C ALA A 87 -0.97 0.03 3.32
N LEU A 88 -0.68 -0.68 2.22
CA LEU A 88 0.49 -0.43 1.38
C LEU A 88 0.40 0.92 0.65
N LEU A 89 -0.79 1.28 0.14
CA LEU A 89 -1.02 2.61 -0.45
C LEU A 89 -0.70 3.75 0.53
N LEU A 90 -0.90 3.53 1.82
CA LEU A 90 -0.58 4.50 2.87
C LEU A 90 0.88 4.39 3.35
N LEU A 91 1.37 3.19 3.63
CA LEU A 91 2.66 2.98 4.29
C LEU A 91 3.86 3.14 3.35
N VAL A 92 3.72 2.85 2.06
CA VAL A 92 4.81 3.07 1.08
C VAL A 92 5.24 4.54 1.04
N PRO A 93 4.36 5.52 0.77
CA PRO A 93 4.76 6.93 0.75
C PRO A 93 5.21 7.44 2.13
N LEU A 94 4.65 6.91 3.23
CA LEU A 94 5.11 7.25 4.58
C LEU A 94 6.51 6.69 4.90
N ALA A 95 6.85 5.49 4.43
CA ALA A 95 8.18 4.90 4.60
C ALA A 95 9.23 5.67 3.75
N MET A 96 8.88 6.02 2.50
CA MET A 96 9.69 6.90 1.65
C MET A 96 9.90 8.26 2.30
N SER A 97 8.84 8.83 2.89
CA SER A 97 8.89 10.09 3.63
C SER A 97 9.82 9.98 4.84
N ALA A 98 9.71 8.93 5.64
CA ALA A 98 10.58 8.70 6.78
C ALA A 98 12.06 8.56 6.38
N GLY A 99 12.35 7.93 5.24
CA GLY A 99 13.71 7.86 4.67
C GLY A 99 14.23 9.21 4.15
N ALA A 100 13.34 10.14 3.82
CA ALA A 100 13.66 11.50 3.41
C ALA A 100 14.06 12.42 4.56
N CYS A 101 13.54 12.14 5.75
CA CYS A 101 13.57 13.06 6.88
C CYS A 101 14.85 12.87 7.69
N LYS A 102 15.30 13.94 8.34
CA LYS A 102 16.41 13.85 9.33
C LYS A 102 15.90 13.41 10.70
N GLY A 103 14.60 13.48 10.94
CA GLY A 103 13.93 12.97 12.13
C GLY A 103 12.49 12.56 11.84
N TYR A 104 11.78 12.08 12.87
CA TYR A 104 10.43 11.51 12.72
C TYR A 104 9.33 12.45 13.23
N LYS A 105 9.49 13.75 13.03
CA LYS A 105 8.47 14.72 13.45
C LYS A 105 7.23 14.57 12.55
N PRO A 106 6.01 14.47 13.11
CA PRO A 106 4.80 14.25 12.32
C PRO A 106 4.57 15.29 11.21
N ALA A 107 4.90 16.56 11.45
CA ALA A 107 4.77 17.62 10.45
C ALA A 107 5.72 17.41 9.26
N GLU A 108 6.99 17.03 9.53
CA GLU A 108 8.01 16.78 8.50
C GLU A 108 7.64 15.54 7.66
N LEU A 109 7.19 14.47 8.33
CA LEU A 109 6.72 13.26 7.66
C LEU A 109 5.52 13.53 6.75
N LYS A 110 4.59 14.37 7.19
CA LYS A 110 3.41 14.74 6.40
C LYS A 110 3.79 15.58 5.19
N GLU A 111 4.64 16.59 5.38
CA GLU A 111 5.13 17.43 4.29
C GLU A 111 5.86 16.60 3.24
N LYS A 112 6.77 15.71 3.66
CA LYS A 112 7.50 14.85 2.73
C LYS A 112 6.64 13.81 2.05
N ALA A 113 5.62 13.27 2.71
CA ALA A 113 4.66 12.38 2.07
C ALA A 113 3.82 13.11 1.01
N ASP A 114 3.38 14.34 1.28
CA ASP A 114 2.67 15.18 0.29
C ASP A 114 3.57 15.48 -0.92
N GLU A 115 4.83 15.86 -0.70
CA GLU A 115 5.82 16.06 -1.77
C GLU A 115 6.03 14.78 -2.61
N ILE A 116 6.17 13.62 -1.97
CA ILE A 116 6.34 12.34 -2.67
C ILE A 116 5.12 12.03 -3.53
N MET A 117 3.91 12.19 -2.97
CA MET A 117 2.69 11.91 -3.71
C MET A 117 2.53 12.86 -4.89
N ARG A 118 2.71 14.18 -4.72
CA ARG A 118 2.65 15.17 -5.81
C ARG A 118 3.65 14.92 -6.94
N ASN A 119 4.76 14.26 -6.65
CA ASN A 119 5.79 13.92 -7.62
C ASN A 119 5.60 12.52 -8.25
N THR A 120 4.52 11.81 -7.92
CA THR A 120 4.16 10.60 -8.66
C THR A 120 3.85 10.93 -10.11
N ASN A 121 3.98 9.92 -10.97
CA ASN A 121 3.76 10.07 -12.40
C ASN A 121 2.75 9.03 -12.93
N VAL A 122 2.56 9.01 -14.24
CA VAL A 122 1.64 8.09 -14.92
C VAL A 122 2.03 6.62 -14.69
N GLU A 123 3.32 6.29 -14.64
CA GLU A 123 3.78 4.92 -14.37
C GLU A 123 3.46 4.46 -12.94
N ASP A 124 3.46 5.37 -11.97
CA ASP A 124 2.99 5.08 -10.62
C ASP A 124 1.49 4.74 -10.64
N ALA A 125 0.67 5.53 -11.33
CA ALA A 125 -0.75 5.27 -11.48
C ALA A 125 -0.99 3.90 -12.14
N ILE A 126 -0.38 3.67 -13.30
CA ILE A 126 -0.51 2.42 -14.05
C ILE A 126 -0.05 1.21 -13.23
N SER A 127 1.03 1.34 -12.44
CA SER A 127 1.53 0.27 -11.59
C SER A 127 0.54 -0.07 -10.47
N VAL A 128 -0.08 0.93 -9.83
CA VAL A 128 -1.13 0.72 -8.83
C VAL A 128 -2.36 0.07 -9.46
N TYR A 129 -2.82 0.55 -10.61
CA TYR A 129 -3.99 -0.03 -11.31
C TYR A 129 -3.74 -1.50 -11.68
N LYS A 130 -2.55 -1.84 -12.18
CA LYS A 130 -2.14 -3.22 -12.47
C LYS A 130 -2.08 -4.11 -11.22
N ALA A 131 -2.07 -3.56 -10.01
CA ALA A 131 -2.06 -4.31 -8.76
C ALA A 131 -3.48 -4.70 -8.29
N PHE A 132 -4.53 -3.94 -8.65
CA PHE A 132 -5.91 -4.17 -8.19
C PHE A 132 -6.45 -5.57 -8.52
N PRO A 133 -6.36 -6.07 -9.76
CA PRO A 133 -6.87 -7.40 -10.10
C PRO A 133 -6.18 -8.52 -9.29
N LYS A 134 -4.90 -8.34 -8.97
CA LYS A 134 -4.13 -9.31 -8.17
C LYS A 134 -4.48 -9.24 -6.68
N ALA A 135 -4.71 -8.05 -6.16
CA ALA A 135 -5.02 -7.82 -4.75
C ALA A 135 -6.39 -8.37 -4.34
N LYS A 136 -7.30 -8.65 -5.29
CA LYS A 136 -8.70 -9.05 -5.00
C LYS A 136 -9.40 -8.06 -4.06
N VAL A 137 -9.17 -6.77 -4.27
CA VAL A 137 -9.79 -5.69 -3.49
C VAL A 137 -11.29 -5.74 -3.74
N LYS A 138 -12.09 -5.68 -2.67
CA LYS A 138 -13.54 -5.47 -2.80
C LYS A 138 -13.76 -3.99 -3.11
N VAL A 139 -13.93 -3.68 -4.39
CA VAL A 139 -14.29 -2.34 -4.85
C VAL A 139 -15.81 -2.25 -4.88
N ARG A 140 -16.37 -1.05 -4.64
CA ARG A 140 -17.78 -0.81 -4.90
C ARG A 140 -18.02 -0.96 -6.39
N SER A 141 -19.07 -1.67 -6.77
CA SER A 141 -19.50 -1.78 -8.16
C SER A 141 -19.89 -0.41 -8.71
N GLU A 142 -19.54 -0.13 -9.97
CA GLU A 142 -19.91 1.06 -10.74
C GLU A 142 -19.26 2.36 -10.26
N VAL A 143 -17.95 2.50 -10.49
CA VAL A 143 -17.26 3.78 -10.38
C VAL A 143 -17.29 4.46 -11.76
N PRO A 144 -17.79 5.70 -11.89
CA PRO A 144 -18.02 6.34 -13.19
C PRO A 144 -16.73 6.74 -13.93
N GLU A 145 -15.62 6.92 -13.21
CA GLU A 145 -14.32 7.26 -13.79
C GLU A 145 -13.22 6.41 -13.15
N PHE A 146 -12.25 6.01 -13.98
CA PHE A 146 -11.08 5.22 -13.58
C PHE A 146 -11.44 3.99 -12.74
N ASP A 147 -12.41 3.21 -13.19
CA ASP A 147 -12.71 1.93 -12.56
C ASP A 147 -11.45 1.05 -12.59
N VAL A 148 -10.92 0.76 -11.42
CA VAL A 148 -9.70 -0.04 -11.21
C VAL A 148 -9.86 -1.50 -11.69
N MET A 149 -11.09 -1.91 -11.99
CA MET A 149 -11.42 -3.22 -12.56
C MET A 149 -11.61 -3.18 -14.09
N ASP A 150 -11.62 -1.99 -14.70
CA ASP A 150 -11.73 -1.81 -16.16
C ASP A 150 -10.35 -1.57 -16.78
N GLU A 151 -9.98 -2.37 -17.78
CA GLU A 151 -8.73 -2.19 -18.52
C GLU A 151 -8.75 -0.88 -19.34
N ALA A 152 -9.93 -0.38 -19.72
CA ALA A 152 -10.05 0.91 -20.41
C ALA A 152 -9.54 2.08 -19.57
N SER A 153 -9.61 1.98 -18.23
CA SER A 153 -9.06 2.97 -17.30
C SER A 153 -7.55 3.14 -17.47
N LEU A 154 -6.82 2.07 -17.83
CA LEU A 154 -5.37 2.19 -18.09
C LEU A 154 -5.10 3.05 -19.33
N THR A 155 -5.89 2.89 -20.38
CA THR A 155 -5.80 3.71 -21.59
C THR A 155 -6.15 5.16 -21.28
N GLU A 156 -7.22 5.40 -20.53
CA GLU A 156 -7.66 6.74 -20.15
C GLU A 156 -6.59 7.47 -19.32
N ILE A 157 -5.97 6.78 -18.36
CA ILE A 157 -4.88 7.33 -17.53
C ILE A 157 -3.68 7.74 -18.39
N LEU A 158 -3.31 6.91 -19.38
CA LEU A 158 -2.22 7.22 -20.30
C LEU A 158 -2.56 8.42 -21.21
N GLU A 159 -3.77 8.44 -21.78
CA GLU A 159 -4.21 9.50 -22.69
C GLU A 159 -4.35 10.86 -21.99
N LYS A 160 -4.81 10.86 -20.73
CA LYS A 160 -4.96 12.07 -19.91
C LYS A 160 -3.68 12.44 -19.14
N GLU A 161 -2.61 11.65 -19.25
CA GLU A 161 -1.34 11.81 -18.55
C GLU A 161 -1.49 12.00 -17.02
N LEU A 162 -2.40 11.24 -16.39
CA LEU A 162 -2.72 11.40 -14.98
C LEU A 162 -1.71 10.69 -14.07
N SER A 163 -1.18 11.42 -13.09
CA SER A 163 -0.37 10.82 -12.02
C SER A 163 -1.23 10.07 -11.00
N LEU A 164 -0.59 9.29 -10.12
CA LEU A 164 -1.29 8.66 -9.01
C LEU A 164 -1.90 9.72 -8.07
N TYR A 165 -1.27 10.88 -7.92
CA TYR A 165 -1.81 11.98 -7.13
C TYR A 165 -3.09 12.55 -7.73
N ASP A 166 -3.08 12.84 -9.04
CA ASP A 166 -4.23 13.44 -9.73
C ASP A 166 -5.48 12.57 -9.63
N ILE A 167 -5.32 11.24 -9.63
CA ILE A 167 -6.43 10.28 -9.51
C ILE A 167 -7.01 10.25 -8.08
N LEU A 168 -6.18 10.52 -7.06
CA LEU A 168 -6.56 10.37 -5.65
C LEU A 168 -7.09 11.67 -5.02
N THR A 169 -7.09 12.79 -5.75
CA THR A 169 -7.49 14.12 -5.25
C THR A 169 -8.58 14.75 -6.08
#